data_AF-A0A6L6IDH4-F1
#
_entry.id   AF-A0A6L6IDH4-F1
#
_cell.length_a   1.000
_cell.length_b   1.000
_cell.length_c   1.000
_cell.angle_alpha   90.00
_cell.angle_beta   90.00
_cell.angle_gamma   90.00
#
_symmetry.space_group_name_H-M   'P 1'
#
loop_
_entity.id
_entity.type
_entity.pdbx_description
1 polymer ?
#
loop_
_entity_poly.entity_id
_entity_poly.type
_entity_poly.pdbx_seq_one_letter_code
_entity_poly.pdbx_strand_id
1 'polypeptide(L)'
;MMKKYNILGTDFDLDLINIFDELSAIDFSQGIESQIMALDEDLLQLSFKSGVIVDVGWYPAFEKNGEFIINRIANGCWDAPESKYSAGWNKNELISKIRTAIG
;
A
#
# COMPACT_ATOMS: atom_id res chain seq x y z
N MET A 1 9.25 -2.09 -19.45
CA MET A 1 10.07 -3.27 -19.09
C MET A 1 9.82 -3.50 -17.62
N MET A 2 9.29 -4.67 -17.27
CA MET A 2 9.03 -5.01 -15.89
C MET A 2 10.35 -5.07 -15.11
N LYS A 3 10.35 -4.49 -13.92
CA LYS A 3 11.44 -4.55 -12.95
C LYS A 3 10.93 -5.23 -11.70
N LYS A 4 11.82 -5.91 -10.99
CA LYS A 4 11.51 -6.52 -9.71
C LYS A 4 11.58 -5.47 -8.60
N TYR A 5 10.54 -5.41 -7.78
CA TYR A 5 10.43 -4.59 -6.57
C TYR A 5 10.15 -5.50 -5.39
N ASN A 6 10.83 -5.28 -4.26
CA ASN A 6 10.55 -6.00 -3.03
C ASN A 6 9.67 -5.11 -2.14
N ILE A 7 8.40 -5.50 -1.96
CA ILE A 7 7.43 -4.77 -1.14
C ILE A 7 7.02 -5.69 -0.01
N LEU A 8 7.20 -5.26 1.24
CA LEU A 8 6.94 -6.04 2.45
C LEU A 8 7.66 -7.42 2.47
N GLY A 9 8.85 -7.52 1.87
CA GLY A 9 9.58 -8.79 1.78
C GLY A 9 9.06 -9.73 0.69
N THR A 10 8.15 -9.28 -0.17
CA THR A 10 7.60 -10.04 -1.30
C THR A 10 8.04 -9.42 -2.61
N ASP A 11 8.52 -10.24 -3.54
CA ASP A 11 8.90 -9.78 -4.87
C ASP A 11 7.66 -9.56 -5.76
N PHE A 12 7.65 -8.44 -6.47
CA PHE A 12 6.68 -8.07 -7.51
C PHE A 12 7.42 -7.67 -8.78
N ASP A 13 7.02 -8.20 -9.92
CA ASP A 13 7.50 -7.74 -11.22
C ASP A 13 6.53 -6.68 -11.76
N LEU A 14 6.95 -5.41 -11.82
CA LEU A 14 6.08 -4.26 -12.11
C LEU A 14 6.71 -3.33 -13.16
N ASP A 15 5.90 -2.69 -14.01
CA ASP A 15 6.35 -1.64 -14.95
C ASP A 15 5.96 -0.24 -14.43
N LEU A 16 6.68 0.19 -13.39
CA LEU A 16 6.45 1.47 -12.71
C LEU A 16 7.18 2.63 -13.42
N ILE A 17 6.58 3.82 -13.34
CA ILE A 17 7.25 5.11 -13.56
C ILE A 17 7.95 5.54 -12.28
N ASN A 18 7.27 5.42 -11.14
CA ASN A 18 7.76 5.85 -9.84
C ASN A 18 7.25 4.92 -8.73
N ILE A 19 7.99 4.87 -7.63
CA ILE A 19 7.59 4.19 -6.39
C ILE A 19 7.96 5.06 -5.18
N PHE A 20 7.04 5.11 -4.22
CA PHE A 20 7.29 5.53 -2.84
C PHE A 20 6.93 4.35 -1.93
N ASP A 21 7.78 4.00 -0.97
CA ASP A 21 7.63 2.81 -0.12
C ASP A 21 8.26 3.01 1.26
N GLU A 22 7.45 3.49 2.20
CA GLU A 22 7.76 3.46 3.64
C GLU A 22 7.08 2.28 4.34
N LEU A 23 6.03 1.72 3.71
CA LEU A 23 5.31 0.53 4.16
C LEU A 23 6.25 -0.66 4.41
N SER A 24 7.24 -0.87 3.54
CA SER A 24 8.22 -1.96 3.68
C SER A 24 9.13 -1.84 4.90
N ALA A 25 9.22 -0.67 5.54
CA ALA A 25 9.98 -0.49 6.77
C ALA A 25 9.22 -0.94 8.03
N ILE A 26 7.91 -1.18 7.93
CA ILE A 26 7.07 -1.61 9.06
C ILE A 26 7.41 -3.03 9.48
N ASP A 27 7.74 -3.21 10.76
CA ASP A 27 7.99 -4.51 11.36
C ASP A 27 6.72 -5.11 11.98
N PHE A 28 6.04 -5.94 11.19
CA PHE A 28 4.84 -6.69 11.60
C PHE A 28 5.09 -7.76 12.67
N SER A 29 6.35 -8.03 13.06
CA SER A 29 6.62 -8.88 14.23
C SER A 29 6.39 -8.13 15.55
N GLN A 30 6.32 -6.80 15.49
CA GLN A 30 5.97 -5.94 16.62
C GLN A 30 4.48 -5.65 16.66
N GLY A 31 4.00 -5.28 17.86
CA GLY A 31 2.64 -4.80 18.05
C GLY A 31 2.46 -3.41 17.44
N ILE A 32 1.21 -3.10 17.04
CA ILE A 32 0.89 -1.83 16.37
C ILE A 32 1.32 -0.60 17.18
N GLU A 33 1.24 -0.67 18.51
CA GLU A 33 1.55 0.44 19.41
C GLU A 33 3.00 0.91 19.32
N SER A 34 3.96 0.03 19.02
CA SER A 34 5.36 0.43 18.89
C SER A 34 5.67 1.11 17.56
N GLN A 35 4.80 0.94 16.56
CA GLN A 35 4.97 1.43 15.19
C GLN A 35 3.98 2.54 14.84
N ILE A 36 3.06 2.89 15.75
CA ILE A 36 1.89 3.73 15.43
C ILE A 36 2.26 5.10 14.84
N MET A 37 3.40 5.67 15.23
CA MET A 37 3.89 6.97 14.73
C MET A 37 4.41 6.91 13.29
N ALA A 38 4.60 5.73 12.74
CA ALA A 38 4.94 5.50 11.33
C ALA A 38 3.70 5.15 10.48
N LEU A 39 2.50 5.12 11.07
CA LEU A 39 1.27 4.74 10.37
C LEU A 39 0.44 5.97 10.04
N ASP A 40 0.77 6.64 8.94
CA ASP A 40 0.01 7.77 8.39
C ASP A 40 -0.70 7.42 7.08
N GLU A 41 -1.21 8.44 6.39
CA GLU A 41 -2.01 8.31 5.18
C GLU A 41 -1.17 7.92 3.94
N ASP A 42 0.17 8.03 4.00
CA ASP A 42 1.09 7.91 2.87
C ASP A 42 2.16 6.84 3.16
N LEU A 43 1.86 5.56 2.89
CA LEU A 43 2.80 4.45 3.20
C LEU A 43 3.40 3.82 1.95
N LEU A 44 2.62 3.69 0.87
CA LEU A 44 3.08 3.10 -0.40
C LEU A 44 2.35 3.73 -1.56
N GLN A 45 3.08 4.16 -2.58
CA GLN A 45 2.50 4.57 -3.86
C GLN A 45 3.24 3.93 -5.03
N LEU A 46 2.54 3.10 -5.80
CA LEU A 46 3.03 2.46 -7.01
C LEU A 46 2.43 3.18 -8.23
N SER A 47 3.23 3.98 -8.94
CA SER A 47 2.76 4.70 -10.13
C SER A 47 3.14 3.91 -11.39
N PHE A 48 2.17 3.29 -12.05
CA PHE A 48 2.38 2.46 -13.23
C PHE A 48 2.47 3.29 -14.52
N LYS A 49 3.21 2.78 -15.52
CA LYS A 49 3.26 3.38 -16.87
C LYS A 49 1.92 3.43 -17.58
N SER A 50 0.98 2.58 -17.20
CA SER A 50 -0.40 2.57 -17.71
C SER A 50 -1.22 3.78 -17.24
N GLY A 51 -0.72 4.57 -16.29
CA GLY A 51 -1.49 5.64 -15.64
C GLY A 51 -2.33 5.17 -14.47
N VAL A 52 -2.22 3.90 -14.07
CA VAL A 52 -2.79 3.38 -12.82
C VAL A 52 -1.87 3.71 -11.65
N ILE A 53 -2.47 4.04 -10.51
CA ILE A 53 -1.77 4.19 -9.22
C ILE A 53 -2.37 3.19 -8.24
N VAL A 54 -1.51 2.46 -7.52
CA VAL A 54 -1.91 1.75 -6.30
C VAL A 54 -1.34 2.51 -5.12
N ASP A 55 -2.22 2.97 -4.25
CA ASP A 55 -1.91 3.81 -3.10
C ASP A 55 -2.32 3.08 -1.81
N VAL A 56 -1.48 3.15 -0.78
CA VAL A 56 -1.72 2.53 0.53
C VAL A 56 -1.41 3.51 1.64
N GLY A 57 -2.37 3.68 2.55
CA GLY A 57 -2.21 4.45 3.77
C GLY A 57 -2.91 3.78 4.95
N TRP A 58 -2.71 4.31 6.14
CA TRP A 58 -3.35 3.91 7.38
C TRP A 58 -4.37 4.96 7.83
N TYR A 59 -5.61 4.53 8.09
CA TYR A 59 -6.70 5.44 8.40
C TYR A 59 -7.51 4.97 9.62
N PRO A 60 -7.77 5.85 10.61
CA PRO A 60 -7.19 7.19 10.74
C PRO A 60 -5.68 7.15 11.03
N ALA A 61 -4.95 8.15 10.53
CA ALA A 61 -3.51 8.26 10.78
C ALA A 61 -3.20 8.26 12.28
N PHE A 62 -2.14 7.56 12.67
CA PHE A 62 -1.62 7.45 14.04
C PHE A 62 -2.61 6.87 15.07
N GLU A 63 -3.72 6.27 14.62
CA GLU A 63 -4.72 5.65 15.49
C GLU A 63 -4.61 4.13 15.50
N LYS A 64 -4.46 3.53 16.69
CA LYS A 64 -4.27 2.08 16.85
C LYS A 64 -5.43 1.23 16.30
N ASN A 65 -6.61 1.85 16.21
CA ASN A 65 -7.84 1.22 15.72
C ASN A 65 -8.07 1.50 14.23
N GLY A 66 -7.07 2.07 13.53
CA GLY A 66 -7.14 2.25 12.09
C GLY A 66 -7.02 0.95 11.31
N GLU A 67 -7.02 1.08 10.00
CA GLU A 67 -6.79 0.00 9.05
C GLU A 67 -5.99 0.51 7.85
N PHE A 68 -5.29 -0.40 7.18
CA PHE A 68 -4.72 -0.09 5.88
C PHE A 68 -5.84 0.07 4.86
N ILE A 69 -5.81 1.16 4.11
CA ILE A 69 -6.67 1.42 2.97
C ILE A 69 -5.81 1.31 1.71
N ILE A 70 -6.25 0.48 0.77
CA ILE A 70 -5.57 0.24 -0.50
C ILE A 70 -6.48 0.75 -1.61
N ASN A 71 -6.07 1.81 -2.31
CA ASN A 71 -6.79 2.39 -3.43
C ASN A 71 -6.12 2.01 -4.75
N ARG A 72 -6.91 1.50 -5.70
CA ARG A 72 -6.50 1.43 -7.11
C ARG A 72 -7.14 2.60 -7.85
N ILE A 73 -6.31 3.51 -8.33
CA ILE A 73 -6.74 4.76 -8.93
C ILE A 73 -6.38 4.72 -10.41
N ALA A 74 -7.38 4.93 -11.26
CA ALA A 74 -7.21 5.05 -12.70
C ALA A 74 -7.60 6.46 -13.14
N ASN A 75 -6.96 6.95 -14.20
CA ASN A 75 -7.27 8.25 -14.83
C ASN A 75 -7.19 9.46 -13.86
N GLY A 76 -6.45 9.35 -12.76
CA GLY A 76 -6.33 10.40 -11.75
C GLY A 76 -7.60 10.66 -10.93
N CYS A 77 -8.57 9.76 -10.93
CA CYS A 77 -9.81 9.90 -10.17
C CYS A 77 -9.62 9.53 -8.68
N TRP A 78 -8.92 10.38 -7.92
CA TRP A 78 -8.62 10.15 -6.50
C TRP A 78 -9.87 10.07 -5.62
N ASP A 79 -10.88 10.91 -5.88
CA ASP A 79 -12.12 10.95 -5.11
C ASP A 79 -13.02 9.72 -5.33
N ALA A 80 -12.77 8.97 -6.41
CA ALA A 80 -13.53 7.80 -6.83
C ALA A 80 -12.58 6.74 -7.39
N PRO A 81 -11.78 6.08 -6.52
CA PRO A 81 -10.85 5.05 -6.96
C PRO A 81 -11.62 3.92 -7.64
N GLU A 82 -11.02 3.32 -8.66
CA GLU A 82 -11.64 2.23 -9.41
C GLU A 82 -11.95 1.02 -8.50
N SER A 83 -11.08 0.78 -7.51
CA SER A 83 -11.38 -0.13 -6.42
C SER A 83 -10.70 0.31 -5.13
N LYS A 84 -11.33 -0.05 -4.00
CA LYS A 84 -10.87 0.22 -2.65
C LYS A 84 -10.92 -1.06 -1.83
N TYR A 85 -9.85 -1.37 -1.13
CA TYR A 85 -9.76 -2.50 -0.21
C TYR A 85 -9.30 -2.02 1.16
N SER A 86 -9.54 -2.84 2.18
CA SER A 86 -8.94 -2.63 3.49
C SER A 86 -8.33 -3.91 4.06
N ALA A 87 -7.40 -3.73 4.98
CA ALA A 87 -6.75 -4.79 5.74
C ALA A 87 -6.41 -4.28 7.15
N GLY A 88 -6.60 -5.13 8.16
CA GLY A 88 -6.14 -4.83 9.52
C GLY A 88 -4.62 -4.97 9.67
N TRP A 89 -4.15 -5.06 10.92
CA TRP A 89 -2.73 -5.33 11.23
C TRP A 89 -2.34 -6.79 10.93
N ASN A 90 -2.35 -7.16 9.65
CA ASN A 90 -2.01 -8.48 9.16
C ASN A 90 -1.23 -8.37 7.84
N LYS A 91 0.08 -8.66 7.92
CA LYS A 91 1.01 -8.56 6.79
C LYS A 91 0.55 -9.35 5.56
N ASN A 92 0.08 -10.58 5.75
CA ASN A 92 -0.29 -11.46 4.64
C ASN A 92 -1.59 -11.01 3.97
N GLU A 93 -2.55 -10.55 4.76
CA GLU A 93 -3.78 -9.96 4.23
C GLU A 93 -3.46 -8.69 3.44
N LEU A 94 -2.64 -7.79 3.98
CA LEU A 94 -2.21 -6.58 3.30
C LEU A 94 -1.52 -6.87 1.96
N ILE A 95 -0.54 -7.78 1.94
CA ILE A 95 0.12 -8.21 0.70
C ILE A 95 -0.90 -8.78 -0.30
N SER A 96 -1.87 -9.55 0.17
CA SER A 96 -2.94 -10.09 -0.69
C SER A 96 -3.78 -8.97 -1.30
N LYS A 97 -4.16 -7.95 -0.53
CA LYS A 97 -4.95 -6.81 -1.02
C LYS A 97 -4.16 -5.94 -2.00
N ILE A 98 -2.87 -5.71 -1.73
CA ILE A 98 -1.97 -5.01 -2.65
C ILE A 98 -1.88 -5.76 -3.98
N ARG A 99 -1.70 -7.08 -3.96
CA ARG A 99 -1.73 -7.91 -5.19
C ARG A 99 -3.03 -7.73 -5.97
N THR A 100 -4.18 -7.80 -5.29
CA THR A 100 -5.49 -7.60 -5.94
C THR A 100 -5.62 -6.20 -6.54
N ALA A 101 -5.11 -5.16 -5.87
CA ALA A 101 -5.17 -3.79 -6.37
C ALA A 101 -4.23 -3.56 -7.58
N ILE A 102 -3.09 -4.25 -7.64
CA ILE A 102 -2.18 -4.20 -8.79
C ILE A 102 -2.83 -4.79 -10.05
N GLY A 103 -3.60 -5.87 -9.89
CA GLY A 103 -4.24 -6.61 -10.99
C GLY A 103 -3.45 -7.84 -11.41
#